data_AF-A0A2S2D092-F1
#
_entry.id   AF-A0A2S2D092-F1
#
_cell.length_a   1.000
_cell.length_b   1.000
_cell.length_c   1.000
_cell.angle_alpha   90.00
_cell.angle_beta   90.00
_cell.angle_gamma   90.00
#
_symmetry.space_group_name_H-M   'P 1'
#
loop_
_entity.id
_entity.type
_entity.pdbx_description
1 polymer ?
#
loop_
_entity_poly.entity_id
_entity_poly.type
_entity_poly.pdbx_seq_one_letter_code
_entity_poly.pdbx_strand_id
1 'polypeptide(L)'
;MTAVDIQAAADAYTLLVSDAGLRQRMGESGRGQAVAMFDWKVIIPRYQEVWRHLADIRRHAEERAPRRPGSIGGNPLRPDPLLMFRSYPTRTLAGNTRLARTDGATTAMLMETLSALHADPLNSPARDILSPAADLALAIEALVPPGRTVAETIALVPEDRRLLLVRSLVHLMKFGLIIMVHPQETTSHMSLV
;
A
#
# COMPACT_ATOMS: atom_id res chain seq x y z
N MET A 1 15.20 -25.66 -29.84
CA MET A 1 15.70 -24.77 -30.90
C MET A 1 14.55 -24.47 -31.83
N THR A 2 14.30 -23.20 -32.13
CA THR A 2 13.35 -22.77 -33.17
C THR A 2 14.15 -22.44 -34.43
N ALA A 3 13.92 -23.17 -35.51
CA ALA A 3 14.47 -22.85 -36.83
C ALA A 3 13.45 -21.97 -37.58
N VAL A 4 13.93 -20.91 -38.25
CA VAL A 4 13.10 -20.01 -39.05
C VAL A 4 13.49 -20.19 -40.51
N ASP A 5 12.49 -20.36 -41.38
CA ASP A 5 12.69 -20.29 -42.82
C ASP A 5 12.89 -18.84 -43.24
N ILE A 6 14.12 -18.50 -43.60
CA ILE A 6 14.53 -17.14 -43.95
C ILE A 6 13.83 -16.68 -45.24
N GLN A 7 13.66 -17.58 -46.21
CA GLN A 7 13.08 -17.22 -47.50
C GLN A 7 11.59 -16.95 -47.34
N ALA A 8 10.87 -17.84 -46.63
CA ALA A 8 9.45 -17.63 -46.35
C ALA A 8 9.20 -16.34 -45.55
N ALA A 9 10.08 -16.00 -44.60
CA ALA A 9 9.99 -14.75 -43.86
C ALA A 9 10.21 -13.52 -44.76
N ALA A 10 11.22 -13.56 -45.62
CA ALA A 10 11.51 -12.46 -46.56
C ALA A 10 10.35 -12.21 -47.54
N ASP A 11 9.76 -13.28 -48.07
CA ASP A 11 8.61 -13.20 -48.98
C ASP A 11 7.38 -12.63 -48.26
N ALA A 12 7.11 -13.07 -47.02
CA ALA A 12 6.01 -12.57 -46.21
C ALA A 12 6.16 -11.08 -45.85
N TYR A 13 7.37 -10.63 -45.47
CA TYR A 13 7.63 -9.22 -45.21
C TYR A 13 7.51 -8.37 -46.47
N THR A 14 8.01 -8.86 -47.61
CA THR A 14 7.87 -8.17 -48.90
C THR A 14 6.41 -7.96 -49.27
N LEU A 15 5.58 -8.99 -49.14
CA LEU A 15 4.14 -8.91 -49.35
C LEU A 15 3.47 -7.90 -48.41
N LEU A 16 3.81 -7.93 -47.12
CA LEU A 16 3.26 -7.01 -46.13
C LEU A 16 3.64 -5.55 -46.42
N VAL A 17 4.88 -5.28 -46.82
CA VAL A 17 5.35 -3.91 -47.13
C VAL A 17 4.74 -3.37 -48.43
N SER A 18 4.46 -4.23 -49.40
CA SER A 18 3.89 -3.82 -50.69
C SER A 18 2.36 -3.71 -50.69
N ASP A 19 1.63 -4.43 -49.84
CA ASP A 19 0.16 -4.39 -49.76
C ASP A 19 -0.34 -3.54 -48.56
N ALA A 20 -0.86 -2.35 -48.85
CA ALA A 20 -1.44 -1.46 -47.83
C ALA A 20 -2.71 -2.01 -47.17
N GLY A 21 -3.55 -2.74 -47.91
CA GLY A 21 -4.76 -3.35 -47.38
C GLY A 21 -4.44 -4.50 -46.43
N LEU A 22 -3.41 -5.29 -46.74
CA LEU A 22 -2.92 -6.34 -45.84
C LEU A 22 -2.39 -5.75 -44.53
N ARG A 23 -1.59 -4.67 -44.58
CA ARG A 23 -1.13 -3.97 -43.37
C ARG A 23 -2.29 -3.50 -42.52
N GLN A 24 -3.31 -2.92 -43.13
CA GLN A 24 -4.50 -2.46 -42.39
C GLN A 24 -5.20 -3.62 -41.69
N ARG A 25 -5.51 -4.71 -42.41
CA ARG A 25 -6.18 -5.89 -41.82
C ARG A 25 -5.37 -6.51 -40.70
N MET A 26 -4.06 -6.68 -40.89
CA MET A 26 -3.18 -7.25 -39.87
C MET A 26 -3.03 -6.30 -38.68
N GLY A 27 -2.94 -4.99 -38.89
CA GLY A 27 -2.89 -3.98 -37.84
C GLY A 27 -4.17 -3.93 -37.01
N GLU A 28 -5.33 -3.99 -37.65
CA GLU A 28 -6.64 -4.07 -36.99
C GLU A 28 -6.77 -5.35 -36.16
N SER A 29 -6.37 -6.50 -36.73
CA SER A 29 -6.32 -7.78 -36.00
C SER A 29 -5.36 -7.74 -34.81
N GLY A 30 -4.15 -7.19 -35.00
CA GLY A 30 -3.15 -7.05 -33.95
C GLY A 30 -3.62 -6.15 -32.82
N ARG A 31 -4.24 -5.01 -33.14
CA ARG A 31 -4.87 -4.12 -32.16
C ARG A 31 -6.00 -4.82 -31.42
N GLY A 32 -6.85 -5.57 -32.13
CA GLY A 32 -7.93 -6.35 -31.55
C GLY A 32 -7.42 -7.36 -30.52
N GLN A 33 -6.38 -8.13 -30.87
CA GLN A 33 -5.72 -9.06 -29.96
C GLN A 33 -5.09 -8.35 -28.76
N ALA A 34 -4.40 -7.24 -28.98
CA ALA A 34 -3.76 -6.51 -27.90
C ALA A 34 -4.76 -5.99 -26.87
N VAL A 35 -5.88 -5.42 -27.32
CA VAL A 35 -6.95 -4.97 -26.42
C VAL A 35 -7.63 -6.16 -25.74
N ALA A 36 -7.86 -7.26 -26.46
CA ALA A 36 -8.55 -8.42 -25.90
C ALA A 36 -7.72 -9.19 -24.88
N MET A 37 -6.39 -9.18 -24.97
CA MET A 37 -5.52 -10.00 -24.13
C MET A 37 -4.64 -9.21 -23.16
N PHE A 38 -4.19 -8.02 -23.55
CA PHE A 38 -3.16 -7.26 -22.83
C PHE A 38 -3.67 -5.95 -22.24
N ASP A 39 -4.95 -5.61 -22.39
CA ASP A 39 -5.55 -4.51 -21.65
C ASP A 39 -5.50 -4.81 -20.13
N TRP A 40 -5.20 -3.78 -19.33
CA TRP A 40 -5.15 -3.88 -17.87
C TRP A 40 -6.45 -4.46 -17.28
N LYS A 41 -7.60 -4.15 -17.86
CA LYS A 41 -8.90 -4.70 -17.44
C LYS A 41 -8.97 -6.23 -17.58
N VAL A 42 -8.22 -6.80 -18.51
CA VAL A 42 -8.14 -8.26 -18.74
C VAL A 42 -7.02 -8.89 -17.92
N ILE A 43 -5.86 -8.23 -17.84
CA ILE A 43 -4.69 -8.75 -17.13
C ILE A 43 -4.91 -8.82 -15.62
N ILE A 44 -5.47 -7.76 -15.01
CA ILE A 44 -5.60 -7.66 -13.55
C ILE A 44 -6.41 -8.82 -12.95
N PRO A 45 -7.60 -9.19 -13.47
CA PRO A 45 -8.34 -10.34 -12.98
C PRO A 45 -7.57 -11.66 -13.03
N ARG A 46 -6.75 -11.88 -14.08
CA ARG A 46 -5.92 -13.09 -14.22
C ARG A 46 -4.83 -13.17 -13.14
N TYR A 47 -4.16 -12.05 -12.85
CA TYR A 47 -3.22 -12.00 -11.73
C TYR A 47 -3.91 -12.25 -10.39
N GLN A 48 -5.08 -11.66 -10.18
CA GLN A 48 -5.87 -11.87 -8.96
C GLN A 48 -6.29 -13.33 -8.79
N GLU A 49 -6.62 -14.03 -9.88
CA GLU A 49 -6.91 -15.46 -9.87
C GLU A 49 -5.68 -16.28 -9.43
N VAL A 50 -4.51 -16.00 -10.01
CA VAL A 50 -3.25 -16.63 -9.59
C VAL A 50 -2.97 -16.38 -8.12
N TRP A 51 -3.13 -15.15 -7.64
CA TRP A 51 -2.90 -14.83 -6.23
C TRP A 51 -3.88 -15.55 -5.30
N ARG A 52 -5.15 -15.66 -5.70
CA ARG A 52 -6.18 -16.38 -4.95
C ARG A 52 -5.85 -17.87 -4.87
N HIS A 53 -5.44 -18.47 -5.99
CA HIS A 53 -5.02 -19.85 -6.07
C HIS A 53 -3.78 -20.11 -5.19
N LEU A 54 -2.75 -19.26 -5.27
CA LEU A 54 -1.56 -19.37 -4.42
C LEU A 54 -1.89 -19.15 -2.93
N ALA A 55 -2.85 -18.30 -2.60
CA ALA A 55 -3.33 -18.13 -1.24
C ALA A 55 -4.06 -19.39 -0.74
N ASP A 56 -4.78 -20.06 -1.62
CA ASP A 56 -5.47 -21.30 -1.29
C ASP A 56 -4.50 -22.46 -1.02
N ILE A 57 -3.53 -22.65 -1.91
CA ILE A 57 -2.45 -23.61 -1.71
C ILE A 57 -1.77 -23.38 -0.36
N ARG A 58 -1.44 -22.13 -0.01
CA ARG A 58 -0.78 -21.82 1.28
C ARG A 58 -1.64 -22.12 2.50
N ARG A 59 -2.96 -22.03 2.40
CA ARG A 59 -3.86 -22.33 3.52
C ARG A 59 -4.07 -23.82 3.74
N HIS A 60 -4.03 -24.61 2.67
CA HIS A 60 -4.45 -26.01 2.71
C HIS A 60 -3.32 -27.02 2.49
N ALA A 61 -2.20 -26.63 1.89
CA ALA A 61 -1.09 -27.53 1.65
C ALA A 61 -0.30 -27.81 2.95
N GLU A 62 0.12 -29.06 3.11
CA GLU A 62 1.06 -29.44 4.17
C GLU A 62 2.43 -28.80 3.95
N GLU A 63 3.02 -28.28 5.03
CA GLU A 63 4.36 -27.68 4.99
C GLU A 63 5.42 -28.78 4.79
N ARG A 64 6.08 -28.80 3.62
CA ARG A 64 7.07 -29.83 3.27
C ARG A 64 8.49 -29.53 3.75
N ALA A 65 8.79 -28.29 4.12
CA ALA A 65 10.13 -27.84 4.51
C ALA A 65 10.02 -26.86 5.69
N PRO A 66 9.64 -27.34 6.89
CA PRO A 66 9.47 -26.49 8.04
C PRO A 66 10.79 -25.83 8.43
N ARG A 67 10.69 -24.58 8.87
CA ARG A 67 11.86 -23.85 9.35
C ARG A 67 12.41 -24.48 10.62
N ARG A 68 13.72 -24.39 10.80
CA ARG A 68 14.36 -24.78 12.06
C ARG A 68 13.89 -23.83 13.17
N PRO A 69 13.44 -24.36 14.34
CA PRO A 69 13.10 -23.55 15.49
C PRO A 69 14.26 -22.60 15.86
N GLY A 70 13.94 -21.34 16.16
CA GLY A 70 14.94 -20.31 16.50
C GLY A 70 15.66 -19.67 15.30
N SER A 71 15.42 -20.12 14.06
CA SER A 71 15.93 -19.42 12.87
C SER A 71 15.12 -18.14 12.57
N ILE A 72 15.56 -17.01 13.11
CA ILE A 72 15.01 -15.70 12.76
C ILE A 72 15.63 -15.26 11.43
N GLY A 73 14.78 -15.02 10.42
CA GLY A 73 15.18 -14.31 9.20
C GLY A 73 15.59 -15.14 7.98
N GLY A 74 15.80 -16.45 8.10
CA GLY A 74 16.20 -17.29 6.96
C GLY A 74 17.55 -16.88 6.37
N ASN A 75 17.72 -17.01 5.04
CA ASN A 75 18.94 -16.59 4.36
C ASN A 75 18.98 -15.05 4.27
N PRO A 76 20.01 -14.35 4.80
CA PRO A 76 20.09 -12.89 4.76
C PRO A 76 20.10 -12.29 3.34
N LEU A 77 20.58 -13.04 2.34
CA LEU A 77 20.58 -12.63 0.94
C LEU A 77 19.24 -12.93 0.24
N ARG A 78 18.35 -13.68 0.90
CA ARG A 78 17.02 -14.06 0.39
C ARG A 78 16.01 -14.01 1.55
N PRO A 79 15.73 -12.82 2.09
CA PRO A 79 14.74 -12.69 3.15
C PRO A 79 13.38 -13.20 2.64
N ASP A 80 12.63 -13.88 3.50
CA ASP A 80 11.28 -14.31 3.15
C ASP A 80 10.41 -13.08 2.86
N PRO A 81 9.86 -12.93 1.64
CA PRO A 81 8.99 -11.81 1.31
C PRO A 81 7.78 -11.69 2.25
N LEU A 82 7.25 -12.80 2.74
CA LEU A 82 6.10 -12.80 3.66
C LEU A 82 6.45 -12.22 5.04
N LEU A 83 7.71 -12.34 5.46
CA LEU A 83 8.20 -11.69 6.67
C LEU A 83 8.57 -10.23 6.40
N MET A 84 9.27 -9.97 5.29
CA MET A 84 9.73 -8.63 4.90
C MET A 84 8.57 -7.65 4.77
N PHE A 85 7.46 -8.09 4.18
CA PHE A 85 6.26 -7.27 3.97
C PHE A 85 5.17 -7.50 5.02
N ARG A 86 5.45 -8.22 6.12
CA ARG A 86 4.43 -8.51 7.16
C ARG A 86 3.85 -7.26 7.80
N SER A 87 4.67 -6.22 7.95
CA SER A 87 4.27 -4.93 8.53
C SER A 87 3.57 -4.01 7.53
N TYR A 88 3.45 -4.40 6.25
CA TYR A 88 2.78 -3.57 5.26
C TYR A 88 1.27 -3.55 5.53
N PRO A 89 0.64 -2.37 5.46
CA PRO A 89 -0.78 -2.23 5.78
C PRO A 89 -1.64 -2.97 4.74
N THR A 90 -2.60 -3.76 5.23
CA THR A 90 -3.61 -4.47 4.41
C THR A 90 -4.95 -3.76 4.38
N ARG A 91 -5.06 -2.61 5.06
CA ARG A 91 -6.27 -1.82 5.21
C ARG A 91 -5.96 -0.34 4.98
N THR A 92 -6.95 0.39 4.51
CA THR A 92 -6.90 1.85 4.42
C THR A 92 -7.30 2.48 5.76
N LEU A 93 -6.82 3.70 6.01
CA LEU A 93 -7.21 4.47 7.19
C LEU A 93 -8.66 4.97 6.99
N ALA A 94 -9.61 4.36 7.68
CA ALA A 94 -11.04 4.68 7.54
C ALA A 94 -11.45 5.83 8.47
N GLY A 95 -12.50 6.56 8.10
CA GLY A 95 -13.00 7.71 8.88
C GLY A 95 -13.38 7.37 10.33
N ASN A 96 -13.85 6.14 10.59
CA ASN A 96 -14.19 5.65 11.93
C ASN A 96 -13.00 5.06 12.71
N THR A 97 -11.80 5.02 12.14
CA THR A 97 -10.60 4.53 12.83
C THR A 97 -10.25 5.50 13.94
N ARG A 98 -10.16 5.03 15.19
CA ARG A 98 -9.77 5.86 16.34
C ARG A 98 -8.25 5.87 16.48
N LEU A 99 -7.70 7.08 16.58
CA LEU A 99 -6.28 7.35 16.75
C LEU A 99 -6.07 8.02 18.10
N ALA A 100 -4.92 7.77 18.72
CA ALA A 100 -4.43 8.49 19.90
C ALA A 100 -2.93 8.76 19.75
N ARG A 101 -2.43 9.75 20.48
CA ARG A 101 -0.98 9.93 20.65
C ARG A 101 -0.38 8.71 21.33
N THR A 102 0.86 8.39 20.98
CA THR A 102 1.64 7.37 21.67
C THR A 102 1.84 7.75 23.14
N ASP A 103 1.71 6.78 24.04
CA ASP A 103 1.80 6.99 25.48
C ASP A 103 3.14 7.64 25.87
N GLY A 104 3.09 8.56 26.84
CA GLY A 104 4.26 9.28 27.34
C GLY A 104 4.80 10.37 26.42
N ALA A 105 4.25 10.54 25.21
CA ALA A 105 4.67 11.60 24.30
C ALA A 105 3.95 12.93 24.61
N THR A 106 4.72 13.96 24.98
CA THR A 106 4.18 15.33 25.12
C THR A 106 4.00 15.98 23.75
N THR A 107 3.11 16.97 23.65
CA THR A 107 2.94 17.76 22.41
C THR A 107 4.27 18.35 21.94
N ALA A 108 5.08 18.87 22.87
CA ALA A 108 6.39 19.44 22.55
C ALA A 108 7.34 18.42 21.91
N MET A 109 7.46 17.21 22.50
CA MET A 109 8.31 16.14 21.96
C MET A 109 7.87 15.70 20.55
N LEU A 110 6.56 15.62 20.33
CA LEU A 110 5.99 15.26 19.03
C LEU A 110 6.30 16.30 17.96
N MET A 111 6.15 17.59 18.31
CA MET A 111 6.45 18.70 17.40
C MET A 111 7.94 18.83 17.10
N GLU A 112 8.80 18.61 18.09
CA GLU A 112 10.26 18.56 17.90
C GLU A 112 10.65 17.42 16.95
N THR A 113 10.11 16.23 17.17
CA THR A 113 10.35 15.07 16.31
C THR A 113 9.88 15.32 14.89
N LEU A 114 8.70 15.94 14.71
CA LEU A 114 8.20 16.31 13.39
C LEU A 114 9.09 17.33 12.69
N SER A 115 9.60 18.32 13.42
CA SER A 115 10.54 19.30 12.88
C SER A 115 11.82 18.62 12.39
N ALA A 116 12.38 17.69 13.18
CA ALA A 116 13.55 16.92 12.80
C ALA A 116 13.29 16.04 11.56
N LEU A 117 12.14 15.37 11.50
CA LEU A 117 11.75 14.55 10.35
C LEU A 117 11.57 15.38 9.09
N HIS A 118 10.96 16.56 9.19
CA HIS A 118 10.81 17.48 8.07
C HIS A 118 12.15 18.03 7.61
N ALA A 119 13.12 18.25 8.50
CA ALA A 119 14.46 18.73 8.13
C ALA A 119 15.30 17.67 7.39
N ASP A 120 15.04 16.38 7.61
CA ASP A 120 15.75 15.27 6.97
C ASP A 120 15.55 15.25 5.43
N PRO A 121 16.63 15.31 4.62
CA PRO A 121 16.55 15.19 3.16
C PRO A 121 15.86 13.92 2.66
N LEU A 122 15.91 12.82 3.40
CA LEU A 122 15.25 11.55 3.05
C LEU A 122 13.72 11.65 3.11
N ASN A 123 13.18 12.65 3.82
CA ASN A 123 11.75 12.94 3.90
C ASN A 123 11.32 14.09 2.99
N SER A 124 12.22 14.65 2.18
CA SER A 124 11.94 15.79 1.28
C SER A 124 10.71 15.61 0.38
N PRO A 125 10.46 14.42 -0.24
CA PRO A 125 9.28 14.21 -1.10
C PRO A 125 7.94 14.26 -0.35
N ALA A 126 7.96 14.10 0.98
CA ALA A 126 6.74 14.15 1.79
C ALA A 126 6.29 15.59 2.06
N ARG A 127 7.19 16.59 1.97
CA ARG A 127 6.92 17.97 2.42
C ARG A 127 5.72 18.61 1.73
N ASP A 128 5.56 18.39 0.42
CA ASP A 128 4.49 19.02 -0.37
C ASP A 128 3.15 18.26 -0.33
N ILE A 129 3.12 17.08 0.30
CA ILE A 129 1.93 16.22 0.39
C ILE A 129 1.41 16.06 1.82
N LEU A 130 2.04 16.74 2.78
CA LEU A 130 1.67 16.78 4.19
C LEU A 130 0.98 18.10 4.55
N SER A 131 0.29 18.08 5.68
CA SER A 131 -0.40 19.25 6.23
C SER A 131 0.57 20.30 6.75
N PRO A 132 0.18 21.58 6.73
CA PRO A 132 0.89 22.64 7.45
C PRO A 132 1.10 22.31 8.92
N ALA A 133 2.18 22.86 9.51
CA ALA A 133 2.53 22.61 10.92
C ALA A 133 1.40 22.97 11.90
N ALA A 134 0.59 23.99 11.61
CA ALA A 134 -0.56 24.38 12.44
C ALA A 134 -1.65 23.30 12.47
N ASP A 135 -1.97 22.71 11.31
CA ASP A 135 -2.96 21.63 11.20
C ASP A 135 -2.46 20.35 11.92
N LEU A 136 -1.16 20.06 11.84
CA LEU A 136 -0.52 18.96 12.58
C LEU A 136 -0.59 19.18 14.09
N ALA A 137 -0.33 20.41 14.56
CA ALA A 137 -0.42 20.76 15.98
C ALA A 137 -1.85 20.56 16.50
N LEU A 138 -2.85 21.06 15.77
CA LEU A 138 -4.27 20.85 16.12
C LEU A 138 -4.64 19.37 16.21
N ALA A 139 -4.18 18.56 15.26
CA ALA A 139 -4.43 17.12 15.29
C ALA A 139 -3.73 16.44 16.48
N ILE A 140 -2.46 16.75 16.76
CA ILE A 140 -1.72 16.19 17.89
C ILE A 140 -2.39 16.54 19.22
N GLU A 141 -2.80 17.79 19.40
CA GLU A 141 -3.51 18.24 20.60
C GLU A 141 -4.86 17.54 20.76
N ALA A 142 -5.57 17.29 19.67
CA ALA A 142 -6.87 16.62 19.70
C ALA A 142 -6.80 15.11 19.98
N LEU A 143 -5.64 14.48 19.75
CA LEU A 143 -5.44 13.03 19.85
C LEU A 143 -4.95 12.56 21.25
N VAL A 144 -5.15 13.35 22.31
CA VAL A 144 -4.94 12.90 23.69
C VAL A 144 -5.85 11.68 23.99
N PRO A 145 -5.39 10.65 24.73
CA PRO A 145 -6.25 9.55 25.17
C PRO A 145 -7.58 10.04 25.77
N PRO A 146 -8.74 9.43 25.42
CA PRO A 146 -8.91 8.15 24.70
C PRO A 146 -8.78 8.25 23.17
N GLY A 147 -8.38 9.40 22.63
CA GLY A 147 -8.19 9.62 21.20
C GLY A 147 -9.48 9.98 20.45
N ARG A 148 -9.35 10.24 19.14
CA ARG A 148 -10.46 10.65 18.25
C ARG A 148 -10.48 9.81 16.98
N THR A 149 -11.64 9.73 16.36
CA THR A 149 -11.74 9.13 15.02
C THR A 149 -11.03 10.01 13.98
N VAL A 150 -10.61 9.40 12.87
CA VAL A 150 -10.04 10.14 11.74
C VAL A 150 -11.01 11.21 11.24
N ALA A 151 -12.30 10.89 11.14
CA ALA A 151 -13.33 11.84 10.71
C ALA A 151 -13.45 13.06 11.64
N GLU A 152 -13.46 12.84 12.96
CA GLU A 152 -13.45 13.93 13.95
C GLU A 152 -12.18 14.76 13.90
N THR A 153 -11.04 14.12 13.61
CA THR A 153 -9.73 14.78 13.57
C THR A 153 -9.60 15.66 12.33
N ILE A 154 -9.99 15.17 11.15
CA ILE A 154 -9.93 15.96 9.92
C ILE A 154 -10.97 17.07 9.87
N ALA A 155 -12.05 16.97 10.66
CA ALA A 155 -13.04 18.04 10.77
C ALA A 155 -12.48 19.31 11.46
N LEU A 156 -11.31 19.23 12.11
CA LEU A 156 -10.63 20.37 12.74
C LEU A 156 -10.02 21.35 11.73
N VAL A 157 -9.88 20.94 10.47
CA VAL A 157 -9.28 21.76 9.41
C VAL A 157 -10.29 22.03 8.28
N PRO A 158 -10.08 23.12 7.51
CA PRO A 158 -10.85 23.42 6.30
C PRO A 158 -10.93 22.24 5.32
N GLU A 159 -12.03 22.15 4.58
CA GLU A 159 -12.36 20.99 3.73
C GLU A 159 -11.30 20.70 2.66
N ASP A 160 -10.73 21.73 2.07
CA ASP A 160 -9.66 21.68 1.07
C ASP A 160 -8.35 21.07 1.61
N ARG A 161 -8.13 21.11 2.93
CA ARG A 161 -6.92 20.58 3.60
C ARG A 161 -7.11 19.21 4.25
N ARG A 162 -8.34 18.67 4.29
CA ARG A 162 -8.62 17.39 4.94
C ARG A 162 -7.82 16.22 4.37
N LEU A 163 -7.62 16.18 3.05
CA LEU A 163 -6.84 15.11 2.41
C LEU A 163 -5.36 15.17 2.78
N LEU A 164 -4.79 16.37 2.93
CA LEU A 164 -3.43 16.54 3.45
C LEU A 164 -3.35 16.01 4.88
N LEU A 165 -4.38 16.26 5.70
CA LEU A 165 -4.39 15.79 7.09
C LEU A 165 -4.50 14.27 7.18
N VAL A 166 -5.31 13.62 6.34
CA VAL A 166 -5.32 12.14 6.27
C VAL A 166 -3.93 11.58 5.95
N ARG A 167 -3.22 12.14 4.97
CA ARG A 167 -1.86 11.71 4.61
C ARG A 167 -0.87 11.93 5.77
N SER A 168 -0.98 13.08 6.42
CA SER A 168 -0.21 13.40 7.61
C SER A 168 -0.45 12.43 8.75
N LEU A 169 -1.69 12.04 9.04
CA LEU A 169 -1.98 11.05 10.07
C LEU A 169 -1.29 9.71 9.77
N VAL A 170 -1.32 9.24 8.52
CA VAL A 170 -0.59 8.02 8.11
C VAL A 170 0.92 8.18 8.28
N HIS A 171 1.46 9.36 7.98
CA HIS A 171 2.88 9.67 8.18
C HIS A 171 3.26 9.65 9.66
N LEU A 172 2.46 10.26 10.54
CA LEU A 172 2.64 10.20 12.00
C LEU A 172 2.59 8.76 12.52
N MET A 173 1.67 7.94 11.99
CA MET A 173 1.58 6.51 12.32
C MET A 173 2.83 5.75 11.90
N LYS A 174 3.39 6.03 10.72
CA LYS A 174 4.62 5.40 10.21
C LYS A 174 5.80 5.58 11.17
N PHE A 175 5.89 6.74 11.83
CA PHE A 175 6.94 7.05 12.81
C PHE A 175 6.55 6.73 14.25
N GLY A 176 5.38 6.11 14.49
CA GLY A 176 4.93 5.74 15.83
C GLY A 176 4.61 6.93 16.73
N LEU A 177 4.28 8.08 16.16
CA LEU A 177 3.91 9.30 16.91
C LEU A 177 2.44 9.27 17.35
N ILE A 178 1.61 8.57 16.57
CA ILE A 178 0.23 8.25 16.89
C ILE A 178 -0.04 6.78 16.61
N ILE A 179 -0.98 6.19 17.34
CA ILE A 179 -1.34 4.78 17.29
C ILE A 179 -2.84 4.62 17.05
N MET A 180 -3.23 3.48 16.47
CA MET A 180 -4.63 3.07 16.46
C MET A 180 -5.01 2.56 17.85
N VAL A 181 -6.16 3.00 18.35
CA VAL A 181 -6.72 2.52 19.61
C VAL A 181 -8.09 1.90 19.36
N HIS A 182 -8.35 0.79 20.03
CA HIS A 182 -9.68 0.18 20.05
C HIS A 182 -10.49 0.80 21.18
N PRO A 183 -11.81 1.00 21.01
CA PRO A 183 -12.68 1.36 22.12
C PRO A 183 -12.47 0.33 23.23
N GLN A 184 -12.11 0.78 24.43
CA GLN A 184 -12.08 -0.08 25.60
C GLN A 184 -13.52 -0.58 25.81
N GLU A 185 -13.75 -1.88 25.66
CA GLU A 185 -14.98 -2.50 26.16
C GLU A 185 -15.03 -2.20 27.65
N THR A 186 -16.05 -1.47 28.08
CA THR A 186 -16.26 -1.19 29.50
C THR A 186 -16.65 -2.51 30.16
N THR A 187 -15.65 -3.27 30.64
CA THR A 187 -15.91 -4.38 31.55
C THR A 187 -16.40 -3.75 32.85
N SER A 188 -17.72 -3.60 32.97
CA SER A 188 -18.38 -3.33 34.24
C SER A 188 -18.06 -4.50 35.16
N HIS A 189 -16.99 -4.38 35.95
CA HIS A 189 -16.85 -5.18 37.16
C HIS A 189 -17.91 -4.68 38.13
N MET A 190 -19.10 -5.26 38.01
CA MET A 190 -20.09 -5.32 39.08
C MET A 190 -19.40 -6.01 40.26
N SER A 191 -18.98 -5.21 41.25
CA SER A 191 -18.69 -5.71 42.58
C SER A 191 -19.97 -6.36 43.12
N LEU A 192 -19.96 -7.68 43.26
CA LEU A 192 -20.87 -8.36 44.16
C LEU A 192 -20.10 -8.61 45.46
N VAL A 193 -20.69 -8.02 46.52
CA VAL A 193 -20.41 -8.19 47.94
C VAL A 193 -20.46 -9.67 48.33
#